data_AF-A0A1N6DNS9-F1
#
_entry.id   AF-A0A1N6DNS9-F1
#
_cell.length_a   1.000
_cell.length_b   1.000
_cell.length_c   1.000
_cell.angle_alpha   90.00
_cell.angle_beta   90.00
_cell.angle_gamma   90.00
#
_symmetry.space_group_name_H-M   'P 1'
#
loop_
_entity.id
_entity.type
_entity.pdbx_description
1 polymer ?
#
loop_
_entity_poly.entity_id
_entity_poly.type
_entity_poly.pdbx_seq_one_letter_code
_entity_poly.pdbx_strand_id
1 'polypeptide(L)'
;MDDKRRRAWLTQATGVHTSRAIAEKIGAVTHSTVTHTTVLRWMKTGIPPDVVFTLAIHSNMDICETIVSMGWATRDELYRANIDGLMSQLPDNRLTGELHRRAVERGDDDLGRSDTLVRRSFRLSAK
;
A
#
# COMPACT_ATOMS: atom_id res chain seq x y z
N MET A 1 6.78 -7.82 -8.83
CA MET A 1 7.68 -6.66 -9.03
C MET A 1 9.14 -7.12 -8.89
N ASP A 2 10.04 -6.74 -9.81
CA ASP A 2 11.46 -7.08 -9.75
C ASP A 2 12.27 -6.18 -8.78
N ASP A 3 13.51 -6.55 -8.47
CA ASP A 3 14.40 -5.85 -7.54
C ASP A 3 14.73 -4.40 -7.96
N LYS A 4 14.85 -4.16 -9.27
CA LYS A 4 15.15 -2.82 -9.81
C LYS A 4 13.96 -1.88 -9.59
N ARG A 5 12.74 -2.36 -9.84
CA ARG A 5 11.50 -1.63 -9.56
C ARG A 5 11.32 -1.36 -8.06
N ARG A 6 11.57 -2.35 -7.20
CA ARG A 6 11.52 -2.19 -5.74
C ARG A 6 12.47 -1.10 -5.25
N ARG A 7 13.71 -1.10 -5.74
CA ARG A 7 14.70 -0.08 -5.40
C ARG A 7 14.28 1.31 -5.87
N ALA A 8 13.80 1.42 -7.11
CA ALA A 8 13.33 2.69 -7.65
C ALA A 8 12.16 3.25 -6.83
N TRP A 9 11.19 2.41 -6.47
CA TRP A 9 10.05 2.80 -5.64
C TRP A 9 10.49 3.26 -4.24
N LEU A 10 11.35 2.51 -3.54
CA LEU A 10 11.87 2.92 -2.23
C LEU A 10 12.64 4.24 -2.30
N THR A 11 13.41 4.44 -3.36
CA THR A 11 14.16 5.68 -3.60
C THR A 11 13.21 6.85 -3.78
N GLN A 12 12.17 6.69 -4.60
CA GLN A 12 11.14 7.71 -4.81
C GLN A 12 10.41 8.03 -3.51
N ALA A 13 9.98 7.00 -2.76
CA ALA A 13 9.23 7.15 -1.52
C ALA A 13 10.06 7.81 -0.42
N THR A 14 11.38 7.59 -0.37
CA THR A 14 12.23 8.12 0.71
C THR A 14 13.03 9.37 0.33
N GLY A 15 13.16 9.67 -0.96
CA GLY A 15 14.01 10.76 -1.49
C GLY A 15 15.51 10.49 -1.38
N VAL A 16 15.93 9.27 -1.05
CA VAL A 16 17.34 8.91 -0.82
C VAL A 16 17.72 7.60 -1.53
N HIS A 17 19.00 7.47 -1.88
CA HIS A 17 19.46 6.44 -2.84
C HIS A 17 20.24 5.26 -2.22
N THR A 18 20.68 5.39 -0.97
CA THR A 18 21.50 4.37 -0.30
C THR A 18 20.65 3.53 0.65
N SER A 19 20.92 2.23 0.74
CA SER A 19 20.15 1.33 1.62
C SER A 19 20.22 1.73 3.10
N ARG A 20 21.30 2.40 3.52
CA ARG A 20 21.46 2.95 4.87
C ARG A 20 20.55 4.15 5.09
N ALA A 21 20.58 5.14 4.20
CA ALA A 21 19.70 6.31 4.29
C ALA A 21 18.21 5.92 4.16
N ILE A 22 17.90 4.95 3.29
CA ILE A 22 16.54 4.39 3.17
C ILE A 22 16.12 3.77 4.51
N ALA A 23 16.97 2.96 5.14
CA ALA A 23 16.66 2.35 6.43
C ALA A 23 16.44 3.38 7.53
N GLU A 24 17.28 4.41 7.61
CA GLU A 24 17.13 5.53 8.56
C GLU A 24 15.81 6.28 8.35
N LYS A 25 15.48 6.61 7.09
CA LYS A 25 14.23 7.30 6.76
C LYS A 25 13.01 6.45 7.10
N ILE A 26 13.03 5.15 6.77
CA ILE A 26 11.93 4.25 7.10
C ILE A 26 11.78 4.14 8.61
N GLY A 27 12.87 3.91 9.34
CA GLY A 27 12.82 3.76 10.80
C GLY A 27 12.30 5.01 11.51
N ALA A 28 12.62 6.21 10.99
CA ALA A 28 12.08 7.46 11.49
C ALA A 28 10.56 7.58 11.28
N VAL A 29 10.04 7.09 10.14
CA VAL A 29 8.62 7.17 9.77
C VAL A 29 7.79 6.08 10.42
N THR A 30 8.34 4.86 10.58
CA THR A 30 7.63 3.71 11.17
C THR A 30 7.87 3.56 12.67
N HIS A 31 8.61 4.48 13.30
CA HIS A 31 9.05 4.42 14.70
C HIS A 31 9.65 3.06 15.08
N SER A 32 10.36 2.44 14.14
CA SER A 32 10.88 1.07 14.27
C SER A 32 12.36 1.02 13.91
N THR A 33 13.10 0.09 14.52
CA THR A 33 14.50 -0.13 14.19
C THR A 33 14.62 -0.88 12.85
N VAL A 34 14.84 -0.13 11.77
CA VAL A 34 15.11 -0.69 10.43
C VAL A 34 16.60 -0.57 10.11
N THR A 35 17.23 -1.70 9.75
CA THR A 35 18.63 -1.74 9.36
C THR A 35 18.79 -1.76 7.84
N HIS A 36 19.95 -1.35 7.34
CA HIS A 36 20.25 -1.41 5.90
C HIS A 36 20.20 -2.85 5.35
N THR A 37 20.52 -3.87 6.16
CA THR A 37 20.43 -5.28 5.76
C THR A 37 18.98 -5.74 5.60
N THR A 38 18.07 -5.24 6.44
CA THR A 38 16.62 -5.46 6.29
C THR A 38 16.10 -4.85 4.98
N VAL A 39 16.51 -3.62 4.65
CA VAL A 39 16.16 -2.99 3.37
C VAL A 39 16.66 -3.80 2.17
N LEU A 40 17.91 -4.27 2.21
CA LEU A 40 18.46 -5.14 1.16
C LEU A 40 17.69 -6.48 1.05
N ARG A 41 17.21 -7.02 2.18
CA ARG A 41 16.35 -8.22 2.18
C ARG A 41 15.00 -7.93 1.52
N TRP A 42 14.38 -6.79 1.82
CA TRP A 42 13.10 -6.40 1.22
C TRP A 42 13.18 -6.19 -0.29
N MET A 43 14.31 -5.66 -0.78
CA MET A 43 14.54 -5.54 -2.23
C MET A 43 14.44 -6.89 -2.95
N LYS A 44 14.80 -8.00 -2.29
CA LYS A 44 14.73 -9.36 -2.84
C LYS A 44 13.39 -10.05 -2.56
N THR A 45 12.91 -9.93 -1.32
CA THR A 45 11.78 -10.74 -0.80
C THR A 45 10.44 -10.04 -0.87
N GLY A 46 10.41 -8.71 -0.96
CA GLY A 46 9.20 -7.90 -0.89
C GLY A 46 9.29 -6.90 0.24
N ILE A 47 8.69 -5.73 0.04
CA ILE A 47 8.56 -4.72 1.08
C ILE A 47 7.30 -5.07 1.87
N PRO A 48 7.34 -5.11 3.21
CA PRO A 48 6.17 -5.36 4.04
C PRO A 48 5.04 -4.36 3.72
N PRO A 49 3.78 -4.82 3.60
CA PRO A 49 2.65 -3.95 3.25
C PRO A 49 2.47 -2.75 4.19
N ASP A 50 2.72 -2.93 5.48
CA ASP A 50 2.66 -1.90 6.50
C ASP A 50 3.70 -0.79 6.27
N VAL A 51 4.92 -1.17 5.87
CA VAL A 51 5.98 -0.22 5.51
C VAL A 51 5.62 0.53 4.23
N VAL A 52 5.08 -0.17 3.23
CA VAL A 52 4.62 0.46 1.97
C VAL A 52 3.55 1.49 2.26
N PHE A 53 2.51 1.13 3.02
CA PHE A 53 1.41 2.02 3.34
C PHE A 53 1.89 3.25 4.11
N THR A 54 2.69 3.04 5.15
CA THR A 54 3.19 4.15 5.98
C THR A 54 4.05 5.12 5.18
N LEU A 55 4.94 4.61 4.31
CA LEU A 55 5.76 5.45 3.44
C LEU A 55 4.94 6.20 2.40
N ALA A 56 3.97 5.53 1.77
CA ALA A 56 3.14 6.17 0.76
C ALA A 56 2.33 7.33 1.34
N ILE A 57 1.76 7.17 2.54
CA ILE A 57 1.07 8.25 3.26
C ILE A 57 2.05 9.37 3.64
N HIS A 58 3.19 9.03 4.27
CA HIS A 58 4.16 10.03 4.72
C HIS A 58 4.72 10.88 3.56
N SER A 59 4.90 10.27 2.39
CA SER A 59 5.46 10.91 1.21
C SER A 59 4.39 11.44 0.25
N ASN A 60 3.13 11.49 0.69
CA ASN A 60 1.98 11.96 -0.09
C ASN A 60 1.89 11.31 -1.49
N MET A 61 2.23 10.02 -1.57
CA MET A 61 2.15 9.24 -2.80
C MET A 61 0.72 8.77 -3.04
N ASP A 62 0.34 8.68 -4.30
CA ASP A 62 -0.95 8.11 -4.66
C ASP A 62 -0.99 6.62 -4.30
N ILE A 63 -1.99 6.24 -3.49
CA ILE A 63 -2.14 4.87 -2.98
C ILE A 63 -2.53 3.89 -4.10
N CYS A 64 -3.32 4.31 -5.08
CA CYS A 64 -3.68 3.47 -6.23
C CYS A 64 -2.43 3.18 -7.08
N GLU A 65 -1.63 4.21 -7.36
CA GLU A 65 -0.36 4.04 -8.07
C GLU A 65 0.64 3.19 -7.27
N THR A 66 0.59 3.27 -5.94
CA THR A 66 1.40 2.43 -5.06
C THR A 66 0.98 0.97 -5.15
N ILE A 67 -0.32 0.66 -5.08
CA ILE A 67 -0.87 -0.69 -5.22
C ILE A 67 -0.46 -1.30 -6.57
N VAL A 68 -0.54 -0.53 -7.65
CA VAL A 68 -0.09 -0.95 -8.99
C VAL A 68 1.41 -1.18 -9.04
N SER A 69 2.20 -0.25 -8.49
CA SER A 69 3.66 -0.34 -8.45
C SER A 69 4.13 -1.58 -7.69
N MET A 70 3.45 -1.88 -6.58
CA MET A 70 3.71 -3.07 -5.77
C MET A 70 3.29 -4.37 -6.47
N GLY A 71 2.43 -4.28 -7.50
CA GLY A 71 1.90 -5.42 -8.25
C GLY A 71 0.79 -6.15 -7.50
N TRP A 72 0.07 -5.48 -6.61
CA TRP A 72 -1.09 -6.03 -5.90
C TRP A 72 -2.38 -5.91 -6.71
N ALA A 73 -2.44 -4.98 -7.65
CA ALA A 73 -3.50 -4.85 -8.64
C ALA A 73 -2.95 -4.22 -9.92
N THR A 74 -3.68 -4.37 -11.02
CA THR A 74 -3.46 -3.63 -12.27
C THR A 74 -4.24 -2.32 -12.28
N ARG A 75 -3.85 -1.38 -13.16
CA ARG A 75 -4.63 -0.16 -13.37
C ARG A 75 -6.04 -0.49 -13.87
N ASP A 76 -6.16 -1.43 -14.80
CA ASP A 76 -7.46 -1.85 -15.33
C ASP A 76 -8.39 -2.35 -14.23
N GLU A 77 -7.90 -3.17 -13.30
CA GLU A 77 -8.73 -3.63 -12.18
C GLU A 77 -9.16 -2.45 -11.30
N LEU A 78 -8.25 -1.52 -10.98
CA LEU A 78 -8.58 -0.37 -10.13
C LEU A 78 -9.59 0.60 -10.77
N TYR A 79 -9.63 0.70 -12.11
CA TYR A 79 -10.45 1.68 -12.83
C TYR A 79 -11.71 1.11 -13.50
N ARG A 80 -11.90 -0.22 -13.59
CA ARG A 80 -13.06 -0.87 -14.27
C ARG A 80 -14.20 -1.35 -13.35
N ALA A 81 -14.30 -0.82 -12.12
CA ALA A 81 -15.49 -0.96 -11.25
C ALA A 81 -15.76 -2.31 -10.55
N ASN A 82 -14.81 -3.25 -10.44
CA ASN A 82 -14.95 -4.39 -9.51
C ASN A 82 -14.07 -4.26 -8.27
N ILE A 83 -14.33 -3.21 -7.49
CA ILE A 83 -13.59 -2.89 -6.27
C ILE A 83 -13.75 -4.00 -5.22
N ASP A 84 -14.91 -4.67 -5.18
CA ASP A 84 -15.16 -5.79 -4.26
C ASP A 84 -14.21 -6.97 -4.49
N GLY A 85 -13.98 -7.34 -5.75
CA GLY A 85 -13.00 -8.38 -6.10
C GLY A 85 -11.58 -8.01 -5.70
N LEU A 86 -11.22 -6.72 -5.85
CA LEU A 86 -9.90 -6.19 -5.53
C LEU A 86 -9.61 -6.11 -4.03
N MET A 87 -10.59 -5.67 -3.25
CA MET A 87 -10.47 -5.55 -1.79
C MET A 87 -10.06 -6.87 -1.12
N SER A 88 -10.47 -8.01 -1.69
CA SER A 88 -10.13 -9.36 -1.20
C SER A 88 -8.69 -9.79 -1.51
N GLN A 89 -8.01 -9.11 -2.43
CA GLN A 89 -6.66 -9.45 -2.91
C GLN A 89 -5.58 -8.58 -2.25
N LEU A 90 -5.98 -7.48 -1.61
CA LEU A 90 -5.04 -6.58 -0.96
C LEU A 90 -4.51 -7.19 0.34
N PRO A 91 -3.20 -7.04 0.61
CA PRO A 91 -2.57 -7.66 1.76
C PRO A 91 -2.82 -6.93 3.10
N ASP A 92 -3.48 -5.76 3.08
CA ASP A 92 -3.67 -4.91 4.28
C ASP A 92 -5.05 -4.23 4.27
N ASN A 93 -5.78 -4.31 5.38
CA ASN A 93 -7.12 -3.72 5.54
C ASN A 93 -7.14 -2.19 5.37
N ARG A 94 -6.01 -1.50 5.60
CA ARG A 94 -5.92 -0.05 5.40
C ARG A 94 -5.88 0.32 3.92
N LEU A 95 -5.23 -0.50 3.08
CA LEU A 95 -5.28 -0.34 1.62
C LEU A 95 -6.70 -0.56 1.11
N THR A 96 -7.38 -1.58 1.63
CA THR A 96 -8.79 -1.85 1.38
C THR A 96 -9.68 -0.66 1.78
N GLY A 97 -9.47 -0.11 2.98
CA GLY A 97 -10.22 1.06 3.46
C GLY A 97 -9.99 2.32 2.64
N GLU A 98 -8.76 2.58 2.20
CA GLU A 98 -8.43 3.75 1.37
C GLU A 98 -8.99 3.64 -0.05
N LEU A 99 -8.98 2.45 -0.67
CA LEU A 99 -9.68 2.23 -1.94
C LEU A 99 -11.19 2.43 -1.79
N HIS A 100 -11.78 1.91 -0.71
CA HIS A 100 -13.20 2.08 -0.43
C HIS A 100 -13.57 3.57 -0.27
N ARG A 101 -12.78 4.33 0.51
CA ARG A 101 -12.98 5.79 0.68
C ARG A 101 -12.99 6.52 -0.66
N ARG A 102 -12.03 6.25 -1.54
CA ARG A 102 -11.93 6.89 -2.85
C ARG A 102 -13.05 6.49 -3.81
N ALA A 103 -13.54 5.27 -3.72
CA ALA A 103 -14.68 4.82 -4.52
C ALA A 103 -15.95 5.61 -4.15
N VAL A 104 -16.18 5.77 -2.84
CA VAL A 104 -17.30 6.57 -2.32
C VAL A 104 -17.17 8.05 -2.73
N GLU A 105 -15.98 8.64 -2.63
CA GLU A 105 -15.75 10.05 -3.01
C GLU A 105 -15.96 10.35 -4.50
N ARG A 106 -15.85 9.35 -5.38
CA ARG A 106 -16.09 9.50 -6.82
C ARG A 106 -17.56 9.44 -7.21
N GLY A 107 -18.46 9.13 -6.29
CA GLY A 107 -19.88 8.97 -6.59
C GLY A 107 -20.17 7.72 -7.44
N ASP A 108 -19.33 6.68 -7.35
CA ASP A 108 -19.66 5.35 -7.87
C ASP A 108 -20.77 4.74 -6.98
N ASP A 109 -21.99 5.27 -7.12
CA ASP A 109 -23.18 4.95 -6.33
C ASP A 109 -23.68 3.50 -6.52
N ASP A 110 -23.11 2.74 -7.46
CA ASP A 110 -23.39 1.30 -7.63
C ASP A 110 -22.77 0.42 -6.53
N LEU A 111 -22.05 1.03 -5.58
CA LEU A 111 -21.63 0.43 -4.31
C LEU A 111 -22.75 0.37 -3.26
N GLY A 112 -24.03 0.48 -3.65
CA GLY A 112 -25.21 0.23 -2.81
C GLY A 112 -25.29 -1.17 -2.16
N ARG A 113 -24.27 -2.03 -2.34
CA ARG A 113 -24.07 -3.30 -1.61
C ARG A 113 -22.89 -3.29 -0.61
N SER A 114 -22.18 -2.18 -0.49
CA SER A 114 -20.94 -2.02 0.28
C SER A 114 -21.12 -1.97 1.81
N ASP A 115 -22.35 -1.78 2.30
CA ASP A 115 -22.64 -1.77 3.75
C ASP A 115 -22.31 -3.11 4.44
N THR A 116 -22.22 -4.22 3.67
CA THR A 116 -21.89 -5.55 4.19
C THR A 116 -20.39 -5.75 4.44
N LEU A 117 -19.52 -5.12 3.63
CA LEU A 117 -18.06 -5.31 3.70
C LEU A 117 -17.39 -4.34 4.68
N VAL A 118 -17.87 -3.11 4.77
CA VAL A 118 -17.43 -2.13 5.79
C VAL A 118 -17.65 -2.72 7.19
N ARG A 119 -18.82 -3.31 7.45
CA ARG A 119 -19.11 -4.01 8.73
C ARG A 119 -18.19 -5.20 8.98
N ARG A 120 -17.70 -5.89 7.93
CA ARG A 120 -16.79 -7.04 8.08
C ARG A 120 -15.36 -6.59 8.40
N SER A 121 -14.89 -5.50 7.80
CA SER A 121 -13.56 -4.92 8.05
C SER A 121 -13.45 -4.35 9.47
N PHE A 122 -14.47 -3.65 9.98
CA PHE A 122 -14.49 -3.19 11.37
C PHE A 122 -14.63 -4.32 12.39
N ARG A 123 -15.30 -5.43 12.04
CA ARG A 123 -15.46 -6.60 12.94
C ARG A 123 -14.17 -7.41 13.12
N LEU A 124 -13.23 -7.35 12.17
CA LEU A 124 -11.95 -8.03 12.27
C LEU A 124 -10.88 -7.24 13.04
N SER A 125 -11.05 -5.92 13.19
CA SER A 125 -10.20 -5.06 14.02
C SER A 125 -10.66 -4.95 15.48
N ALA A 126 -11.76 -5.61 15.86
CA ALA A 126 -12.31 -5.65 17.22
C ALA A 126 -11.94 -6.95 17.98
N LYS A 127 -10.86 -7.64 17.59
CA LYS A 127 -10.31 -8.78 18.30
C LYS A 127 -8.86 -8.53 18.71
#